data_AF-A0A1V5YWG6-F1
#
_entry.id   AF-A0A1V5YWG6-F1
#
_cell.length_a   1.000
_cell.length_b   1.000
_cell.length_c   1.000
_cell.angle_alpha   90.00
_cell.angle_beta   90.00
_cell.angle_gamma   90.00
#
_symmetry.space_group_name_H-M   'P 1'
#
loop_
_entity.id
_entity.type
_entity.pdbx_description
1 polymer ?
#
loop_
_entity_poly.entity_id
_entity_poly.type
_entity_poly.pdbx_seq_one_letter_code
_entity_poly.pdbx_strand_id
1 'polypeptide(L)'
;MGIGIEKMLGKIVRVEFGQVSDYPFLFGIQYEFLTNGWSVCGSDVVNTNIEAHGKGPDGQALMQCRLGEMLYRLIFTMNEARVSSVEKLVGIPVEVTYENNQFKSFRILKEVI
;
A
#
# COMPACT_ATOMS: atom_id res chain seq x y z
N MET A 1 -9.99 13.66 23.43
CA MET A 1 -9.39 12.35 23.10
C MET A 1 -8.12 12.63 22.32
N GLY A 2 -6.95 12.27 22.87
CA GLY A 2 -5.67 12.58 22.22
C GLY A 2 -5.54 11.84 20.89
N ILE A 3 -4.98 12.52 19.89
CA ILE A 3 -4.67 11.95 18.57
C ILE A 3 -3.43 11.08 18.79
N GLY A 4 -3.62 9.77 18.93
CA GLY A 4 -2.52 8.83 19.20
C GLY A 4 -1.89 8.36 17.89
N ILE A 5 -0.68 8.81 17.61
CA ILE A 5 0.18 8.17 16.61
C ILE A 5 0.92 7.03 17.32
N GLU A 6 0.78 5.82 16.80
CA GLU A 6 1.45 4.64 17.33
C GLU A 6 2.27 3.96 16.25
N LYS A 7 3.41 3.35 16.62
CA LYS A 7 4.28 2.60 15.72
C LYS A 7 4.47 1.20 16.26
N MET A 8 4.28 0.19 15.41
CA MET A 8 4.46 -1.21 15.79
C MET A 8 5.36 -1.93 14.80
N LEU A 9 6.23 -2.78 15.34
CA LEU A 9 7.03 -3.71 14.53
C LEU A 9 6.16 -4.89 14.08
N GLY A 10 6.42 -5.38 12.88
CA GLY A 10 5.71 -6.50 12.30
C GLY A 10 6.38 -7.01 11.01
N LYS A 11 5.59 -7.72 10.22
CA LYS A 11 5.98 -8.20 8.88
C LYS A 11 4.80 -8.19 7.92
N ILE A 12 5.08 -8.13 6.64
CA ILE A 12 4.09 -8.34 5.58
C ILE A 12 3.73 -9.83 5.58
N VAL A 13 2.44 -10.18 5.65
CA VAL A 13 1.96 -11.57 5.61
C VAL A 13 1.15 -11.91 4.36
N ARG A 14 0.60 -10.89 3.69
CA ARG A 14 -0.06 -11.03 2.40
C ARG A 14 0.17 -9.77 1.57
N VAL A 15 0.26 -9.96 0.28
CA VAL A 15 0.37 -8.88 -0.70
C VAL A 15 -0.38 -9.28 -1.97
N GLU A 16 -1.18 -8.37 -2.50
CA GLU A 16 -1.94 -8.57 -3.73
C GLU A 16 -1.82 -7.34 -4.60
N PHE A 17 -1.36 -7.53 -5.84
CA PHE A 17 -1.26 -6.47 -6.84
C PHE A 17 -2.18 -6.77 -8.02
N GLY A 18 -3.09 -5.86 -8.32
CA GLY A 18 -4.08 -6.03 -9.37
C GLY A 18 -5.37 -5.29 -9.08
N GLN A 19 -6.48 -5.78 -9.63
CA GLN A 19 -7.82 -5.28 -9.31
C GLN A 19 -8.25 -5.78 -7.92
N VAL A 20 -8.92 -4.90 -7.16
CA VAL A 20 -9.56 -5.30 -5.91
C VAL A 20 -10.77 -6.15 -6.26
N SER A 21 -10.83 -7.40 -5.78
CA SER A 21 -11.87 -8.39 -6.15
C SER A 21 -13.29 -7.84 -5.99
N ASP A 22 -13.59 -7.24 -4.84
CA ASP A 22 -14.94 -6.73 -4.55
C ASP A 22 -15.22 -5.35 -5.17
N TYR A 23 -14.17 -4.67 -5.65
CA TYR A 23 -14.21 -3.33 -6.24
C TYR A 23 -13.35 -3.29 -7.50
N PRO A 24 -13.78 -3.90 -8.62
CA PRO A 24 -12.94 -4.07 -9.82
C PRO A 24 -12.56 -2.75 -10.50
N PHE A 25 -13.20 -1.65 -10.11
CA PHE A 25 -12.82 -0.29 -10.49
C PHE A 25 -11.67 0.29 -9.65
N LEU A 26 -11.11 -0.45 -8.70
CA LEU A 26 -9.90 -0.10 -7.97
C LEU A 26 -8.75 -1.01 -8.42
N PHE A 27 -7.61 -0.42 -8.75
CA PHE A 27 -6.39 -1.12 -9.16
C PHE A 27 -5.18 -0.64 -8.36
N GLY A 28 -4.36 -1.56 -7.87
CA GLY A 28 -3.14 -1.21 -7.17
C GLY A 28 -2.67 -2.34 -6.27
N ILE A 29 -2.10 -1.99 -5.12
CA ILE A 29 -1.55 -2.96 -4.17
C ILE A 29 -2.30 -2.94 -2.84
N GLN A 30 -2.51 -4.13 -2.30
CA GLN A 30 -3.08 -4.38 -0.99
C GLN A 30 -2.07 -5.18 -0.16
N TYR A 31 -1.92 -4.81 1.10
CA TYR A 31 -1.02 -5.42 2.07
C TYR A 31 -1.80 -5.89 3.27
N GLU A 32 -1.35 -6.99 3.84
CA GLU A 32 -1.71 -7.42 5.19
C GLU A 32 -0.44 -7.47 6.03
N PHE A 33 -0.46 -6.83 7.19
CA PHE A 33 0.64 -6.79 8.14
C PHE A 33 0.25 -7.54 9.41
N LEU A 34 1.16 -8.35 9.93
CA LEU A 34 1.01 -8.95 11.25
C LEU A 34 1.86 -8.16 12.25
N THR A 35 1.21 -7.48 13.20
CA THR A 35 1.84 -6.70 14.26
C THR A 35 1.29 -7.14 15.63
N ASN A 36 2.19 -7.51 16.55
CA ASN A 36 1.84 -7.89 17.93
C ASN A 36 0.61 -8.83 18.07
N GLY A 37 0.50 -9.84 17.21
CA GLY A 37 -0.58 -10.83 17.23
C GLY A 37 -1.88 -10.43 16.52
N TRP A 38 -1.96 -9.22 15.96
CA TRP A 38 -3.12 -8.74 15.22
C TRP A 38 -2.77 -8.43 13.77
N SER A 39 -3.73 -8.64 12.88
CA SER A 39 -3.60 -8.34 11.46
C SER A 39 -4.18 -6.97 11.12
N VAL A 40 -3.50 -6.25 10.24
CA VAL A 40 -3.89 -4.92 9.77
C VAL A 40 -3.74 -4.86 8.26
N CYS A 41 -4.76 -4.34 7.58
CA CYS A 41 -4.76 -4.16 6.14
C CYS A 41 -4.40 -2.72 5.77
N GLY A 42 -3.59 -2.57 4.72
CA GLY A 42 -3.30 -1.28 4.09
C GLY A 42 -3.37 -1.42 2.57
N SER A 43 -3.77 -0.36 1.87
CA SER A 43 -3.91 -0.39 0.42
C SER A 43 -3.46 0.92 -0.22
N ASP A 44 -2.79 0.82 -1.35
CA ASP A 44 -2.50 1.93 -2.26
C ASP A 44 -3.12 1.59 -3.61
N VAL A 45 -4.34 2.07 -3.82
CA VAL A 45 -5.18 1.74 -4.97
C VAL A 45 -5.70 3.00 -5.63
N VAL A 46 -5.85 2.93 -6.94
CA VAL A 46 -6.34 4.01 -7.79
C VAL A 46 -7.67 3.58 -8.39
N ASN A 47 -8.64 4.48 -8.36
CA ASN A 47 -9.89 4.29 -9.08
C ASN A 47 -9.62 4.34 -10.60
N THR A 48 -9.95 3.30 -11.34
CA THR A 48 -9.76 3.20 -12.79
C THR A 48 -11.02 3.56 -13.59
N ASN A 49 -12.11 3.91 -12.91
CA ASN A 49 -13.26 4.54 -13.55
C ASN A 49 -12.92 5.98 -13.92
N ILE A 50 -12.77 6.24 -15.22
CA ILE A 50 -12.44 7.58 -15.75
C ILE A 50 -13.43 8.65 -15.30
N GLU A 51 -14.71 8.31 -15.12
CA GLU A 51 -15.72 9.27 -14.69
C GLU A 51 -15.48 9.80 -13.28
N ALA A 52 -14.76 9.03 -12.43
CA ALA A 52 -14.39 9.45 -11.08
C ALA A 52 -13.29 10.52 -11.05
N HIS A 53 -12.60 10.76 -12.18
CA HIS A 53 -11.50 11.74 -12.29
C HIS A 53 -11.87 12.97 -13.12
N GLY A 54 -13.12 13.06 -13.55
CA GLY A 54 -13.58 14.08 -14.50
C GLY A 54 -13.63 13.55 -15.93
N LYS A 55 -14.53 14.12 -16.74
CA LYS A 55 -14.74 13.66 -18.12
C LYS A 55 -13.67 14.26 -19.05
N GLY A 56 -13.23 13.48 -20.02
CA GLY A 56 -12.34 13.92 -21.07
C GLY A 56 -10.84 13.78 -20.75
N PRO A 57 -9.96 14.42 -21.53
CA PRO A 57 -8.51 14.21 -21.48
C PRO A 57 -7.88 14.52 -20.11
N ASP A 58 -8.35 15.54 -19.41
CA ASP A 58 -7.77 15.94 -18.12
C ASP A 58 -7.99 14.89 -17.03
N GLY A 59 -9.18 14.27 -17.00
CA GLY A 59 -9.47 13.17 -16.07
C GLY A 59 -8.66 11.91 -16.40
N GLN A 60 -8.44 11.63 -17.68
CA GLN A 60 -7.55 10.55 -18.11
C GLN A 60 -6.10 10.80 -17.66
N ALA A 61 -5.59 12.02 -17.85
CA ALA A 61 -4.25 12.41 -17.43
C ALA A 61 -4.09 12.30 -15.91
N LEU A 62 -5.07 12.76 -15.14
CA LEU A 62 -5.06 12.65 -13.68
C LEU A 62 -5.03 11.19 -13.22
N MET A 63 -5.84 10.31 -13.82
CA MET A 63 -5.83 8.88 -13.53
C MET A 63 -4.46 8.26 -13.83
N GLN A 64 -3.86 8.58 -14.97
CA GLN A 64 -2.52 8.12 -15.34
C GLN A 64 -1.45 8.59 -14.36
N CYS A 65 -1.50 9.85 -13.92
CA CYS A 65 -0.60 10.38 -12.90
C CYS A 65 -0.71 9.58 -11.59
N ARG A 66 -1.94 9.34 -11.10
CA ARG A 66 -2.16 8.57 -9.86
C ARG A 66 -1.65 7.14 -9.96
N LEU A 67 -1.86 6.47 -11.10
CA LEU A 67 -1.31 5.14 -11.36
C LEU A 67 0.23 5.16 -11.36
N GLY A 68 0.84 6.16 -12.00
CA GLY A 68 2.29 6.34 -12.00
C GLY A 68 2.86 6.56 -10.60
N GLU A 69 2.20 7.38 -9.78
CA GLU A 69 2.61 7.62 -8.40
C GLU A 69 2.52 6.36 -7.53
N MET A 70 1.44 5.58 -7.66
CA MET A 70 1.29 4.30 -6.96
C MET A 70 2.38 3.30 -7.38
N LEU A 71 2.64 3.17 -8.68
CA LEU A 71 3.72 2.33 -9.19
C LEU A 71 5.09 2.78 -8.69
N TYR A 72 5.35 4.09 -8.64
CA TYR A 72 6.59 4.63 -8.09
C TYR A 72 6.77 4.25 -6.62
N ARG A 73 5.71 4.38 -5.80
CA ARG A 73 5.75 3.97 -4.39
C ARG A 73 5.98 2.47 -4.24
N LEU A 74 5.33 1.63 -5.07
CA LEU A 74 5.57 0.19 -5.09
C LEU A 74 7.03 -0.16 -5.44
N ILE A 75 7.57 0.44 -6.51
CA ILE A 75 8.97 0.25 -6.92
C ILE A 75 9.91 0.67 -5.79
N PHE A 76 9.65 1.81 -5.15
CA PHE A 76 10.42 2.27 -4.00
C PHE A 76 10.38 1.23 -2.86
N THR A 77 9.20 0.78 -2.44
CA THR A 77 9.04 -0.25 -1.41
C THR A 77 9.81 -1.54 -1.75
N MET A 78 9.73 -2.00 -3.00
CA MET A 78 10.45 -3.20 -3.45
C MET A 78 11.96 -3.03 -3.43
N ASN A 79 12.46 -1.85 -3.81
CA ASN A 79 13.89 -1.52 -3.74
C ASN A 79 14.39 -1.45 -2.29
N GLU A 80 13.62 -0.84 -1.40
CA GLU A 80 13.94 -0.78 0.04
C GLU A 80 13.99 -2.18 0.66
N ALA A 81 13.11 -3.08 0.21
CA ALA A 81 13.08 -4.49 0.60
C ALA A 81 14.09 -5.37 -0.16
N ARG A 82 14.79 -4.83 -1.16
CA ARG A 82 15.73 -5.55 -2.04
C ARG A 82 15.10 -6.78 -2.73
N VAL A 83 13.85 -6.66 -3.16
CA VAL A 83 13.13 -7.75 -3.84
C VAL A 83 12.82 -7.42 -5.29
N SER A 84 12.77 -8.47 -6.11
CA SER A 84 12.55 -8.34 -7.56
C SER A 84 11.09 -8.54 -7.99
N SER A 85 10.20 -8.97 -7.10
CA SER A 85 8.78 -9.19 -7.41
C SER A 85 7.91 -8.90 -6.19
N VAL A 86 6.62 -8.65 -6.43
CA VAL A 86 5.67 -8.25 -5.37
C VAL A 86 5.49 -9.38 -4.36
N GLU A 87 5.40 -10.63 -4.80
CA GLU A 87 5.18 -11.80 -3.94
C GLU A 87 6.30 -11.98 -2.91
N LYS A 88 7.52 -11.56 -3.26
CA LYS A 88 8.69 -11.59 -2.37
C LYS A 88 8.63 -10.55 -1.25
N LEU A 89 7.67 -9.62 -1.27
CA LEU A 89 7.42 -8.72 -0.13
C LEU A 89 6.87 -9.49 1.07
N VAL A 90 6.27 -10.66 0.88
CA VAL A 90 5.79 -11.49 2.00
C VAL A 90 6.97 -11.92 2.88
N GLY A 91 6.82 -11.72 4.17
CA GLY A 91 7.83 -12.00 5.18
C GLY A 91 8.77 -10.82 5.47
N ILE A 92 8.76 -9.76 4.65
CA ILE A 92 9.63 -8.60 4.88
C ILE A 92 9.23 -7.88 6.18
N PRO A 93 10.21 -7.60 7.08
CA PRO A 93 9.96 -6.92 8.34
C PRO A 93 9.68 -5.43 8.13
N VAL A 94 8.71 -4.90 8.87
CA VAL A 94 8.21 -3.54 8.74
C VAL A 94 7.95 -2.87 10.09
N GLU A 95 8.00 -1.54 10.10
CA GLU A 95 7.39 -0.70 11.14
C GLU A 95 6.12 -0.10 10.56
N VAL A 96 4.96 -0.42 11.13
CA VAL A 96 3.65 0.09 10.74
C VAL A 96 3.29 1.28 11.64
N THR A 97 2.82 2.36 11.04
CA THR A 97 2.33 3.55 11.74
C THR A 97 0.80 3.58 11.72
N TYR A 98 0.24 3.85 12.88
CA TYR A 98 -1.19 3.98 13.13
C TYR A 98 -1.52 5.42 13.50
N GLU A 99 -2.71 5.85 13.10
CA GLU A 99 -3.31 7.10 13.55
C GLU A 99 -4.76 6.79 13.92
N ASN A 100 -5.12 6.94 15.20
CA ASN A 100 -6.46 6.65 15.72
C ASN A 100 -6.93 5.20 15.41
N ASN A 101 -6.06 4.21 15.65
CA ASN A 101 -6.29 2.78 15.36
C ASN A 101 -6.48 2.45 13.87
N GLN A 102 -6.22 3.38 12.96
CA GLN A 102 -6.25 3.13 11.52
C GLN A 102 -4.83 3.04 10.97
N PHE A 103 -4.63 2.14 10.01
CA PHE A 103 -3.39 2.09 9.24
C PHE A 103 -3.13 3.46 8.59
N LYS A 104 -1.93 4.00 8.78
CA LYS A 104 -1.51 5.25 8.17
C LYS A 104 -0.42 5.07 7.13
N SER A 105 0.63 4.34 7.49
CA SER A 105 1.78 4.07 6.63
C SER A 105 2.61 2.92 7.18
N PHE A 106 3.62 2.48 6.44
CA PHE A 106 4.65 1.59 6.94
C PHE A 106 6.00 1.95 6.31
N ARG A 107 7.08 1.43 6.90
CA ARG A 107 8.42 1.42 6.29
C ARG A 107 9.04 0.04 6.40
N ILE A 108 9.90 -0.29 5.43
CA ILE A 108 10.74 -1.48 5.47
C ILE A 108 11.84 -1.31 6.53
N LEU A 109 12.06 -2.33 7.35
CA LEU A 109 13.16 -2.38 8.33
C LEU A 109 14.42 -2.96 7.66
N LYS A 110 15.20 -2.09 7.02
CA LYS A 110 16.39 -2.47 6.21
C LYS A 110 17.50 -3.12 7.01
N GLU A 111 17.62 -2.79 8.28
CA GLU A 111 18.63 -3.31 9.20
C GLU A 111 18.48 -4.82 9.45
N VAL A 112 17.37 -5.42 9.02
CA VAL A 112 17.05 -6.85 9.18
C VAL A 112 17.13 -7.62 7.84
N ILE A 113 17.54 -6.95 6.75
CA ILE A 113 17.55 -7.47 5.36
C ILE A 113 18.96 -7.49 4.78
#